data_AF-A0A2U1VS11-F1
#
_entry.id   AF-A0A2U1VS11-F1
#
_cell.length_a   1.000
_cell.length_b   1.000
_cell.length_c   1.000
_cell.angle_alpha   90.00
_cell.angle_beta   90.00
_cell.angle_gamma   90.00
#
_symmetry.space_group_name_H-M   'P 1'
#
loop_
_entity.id
_entity.type
_entity.pdbx_description
1 polymer ?
#
loop_
_entity_poly.entity_id
_entity_poly.type
_entity_poly.pdbx_seq_one_letter_code
_entity_poly.pdbx_strand_id
1 'polypeptide(L)'
;MIRRPVLLLAAALCVAAGSSARAAEGIPTDALRVCADANLLPFSNDRGEGFENRIAQLIANDLKVPLTFTWWPQTIGFVRNTLRTRQCDLVMGTAVGEELMQNTNPYYRSTYALIYRKDSGITAKSLADPSLQGARIGVVARTPPSSVMLRHGLTNMEPYQLDTDTRVHHPAQQAVEDVAAARTDAAVVWGPIAAYFADRQTVPMVVVPLTDEPGATPFEYMISMGLRPDEPDWRHWLNEFIVRRQGDIDRILADYHVPLVNADGTIRAAAAQPPAARSETMEPDGYRMDGYRAPVPATLRGAETVVPAEVERLAKAGAVLIDVLPTPPKPAGLSADSRWVPPPHLSLPGAHWLPNVGYGALSADQEAYFRTNLEALTGGDRKRPLVVFCQPDCWMSWNAAKRAVAWGYQAVNWFPAGTEGWKAAGHDLVTVDPEPRAAN
;
A
#
# COMPACT_ATOMS: atom_id res chain seq x y z
N MET A 1 -14.95 12.53 91.17
CA MET A 1 -14.38 11.30 91.75
C MET A 1 -14.17 10.27 90.65
N ILE A 2 -12.91 9.83 90.43
CA ILE A 2 -12.46 8.44 90.22
C ILE A 2 -13.21 7.67 89.07
N ARG A 3 -12.66 7.30 87.91
CA ARG A 3 -11.47 6.46 87.61
C ARG A 3 -11.05 6.57 86.12
N ARG A 4 -9.74 6.66 85.85
CA ARG A 4 -9.06 5.92 84.75
C ARG A 4 -8.63 4.54 85.33
N PRO A 5 -8.24 3.46 84.59
CA PRO A 5 -7.70 3.36 83.21
C PRO A 5 -8.34 2.16 82.41
N VAL A 6 -7.96 1.81 81.17
CA VAL A 6 -6.85 0.92 80.77
C VAL A 6 -6.78 0.89 79.23
N LEU A 7 -5.56 0.96 78.70
CA LEU A 7 -5.20 0.69 77.30
C LEU A 7 -5.52 -0.77 76.92
N LEU A 8 -6.08 -0.99 75.72
CA LEU A 8 -5.82 -2.18 74.94
C LEU A 8 -5.65 -1.81 73.46
N LEU A 9 -4.42 -2.04 72.99
CA LEU A 9 -4.00 -2.04 71.60
C LEU A 9 -4.89 -2.99 70.78
N ALA A 10 -5.48 -2.49 69.71
CA ALA A 10 -5.85 -3.32 68.56
C ALA A 10 -5.25 -2.67 67.32
N ALA A 11 -4.10 -3.20 66.90
CA ALA A 11 -3.45 -2.85 65.64
C ALA A 11 -4.37 -3.27 64.49
N ALA A 12 -5.08 -2.30 63.90
CA ALA A 12 -5.68 -2.47 62.59
C ALA A 12 -4.56 -2.41 61.55
N LEU A 13 -4.01 -3.58 61.19
CA LEU A 13 -3.23 -3.73 59.97
C LEU A 13 -4.13 -3.35 58.80
N CYS A 14 -4.01 -2.10 58.33
CA CYS A 14 -4.41 -1.74 56.99
C CYS A 14 -3.48 -2.48 56.03
N VAL A 15 -3.91 -3.64 55.55
CA VAL A 15 -3.40 -4.19 54.30
C VAL A 15 -3.99 -3.32 53.19
N ALA A 16 -3.39 -2.15 53.00
CA ALA A 16 -3.44 -1.49 51.70
C ALA A 16 -2.64 -2.39 50.78
N ALA A 17 -3.33 -3.32 50.11
CA ALA A 17 -2.78 -3.97 48.93
C ALA A 17 -2.47 -2.86 47.94
N GLY A 18 -1.21 -2.44 47.92
CA GLY A 18 -0.66 -1.63 46.86
C GLY A 18 -0.68 -2.47 45.60
N SER A 19 -1.81 -2.46 44.89
CA SER A 19 -1.88 -2.83 43.49
C SER A 19 -1.18 -1.74 42.69
N SER A 20 0.14 -1.64 42.84
CA SER A 20 1.02 -1.14 41.80
C SER A 20 1.09 -2.20 40.72
N ALA A 21 -0.05 -2.47 40.08
CA ALA A 21 -0.05 -3.13 38.80
C ALA A 21 0.65 -2.15 37.86
N ARG A 22 1.95 -2.33 37.67
CA ARG A 22 2.49 -2.25 36.30
C ARG A 22 1.52 -3.12 35.51
N ALA A 23 0.60 -2.51 34.78
CA ALA A 23 -0.22 -3.25 33.83
C ALA A 23 0.78 -4.11 33.06
N ALA A 24 0.63 -5.43 33.14
CA ALA A 24 1.40 -6.32 32.32
C ALA A 24 1.16 -5.86 30.89
N GLU A 25 2.20 -5.32 30.25
CA GLU A 25 2.12 -4.84 28.88
C GLU A 25 1.95 -6.08 28.01
N GLY A 26 0.68 -6.32 27.65
CA GLY A 26 0.26 -7.42 26.82
C GLY A 26 -0.18 -6.93 25.45
N ILE A 27 -0.79 -7.85 24.71
CA ILE A 27 -1.43 -7.56 23.43
C ILE A 27 -2.42 -6.39 23.60
N PRO A 28 -2.41 -5.36 22.73
CA PRO A 28 -3.31 -4.22 22.84
C PRO A 28 -4.79 -4.65 22.88
N THR A 29 -5.57 -4.09 23.82
CA THR A 29 -6.99 -4.43 24.01
C THR A 29 -7.94 -3.25 23.77
N ASP A 30 -7.42 -2.03 23.74
CA ASP A 30 -8.16 -0.78 23.57
C ASP A 30 -7.86 -0.10 22.22
N ALA A 31 -6.57 0.02 21.85
CA ALA A 31 -6.14 0.57 20.57
C ALA A 31 -4.74 0.06 20.20
N LEU A 32 -4.50 -0.20 18.91
CA LEU A 32 -3.15 -0.40 18.39
C LEU A 32 -2.50 0.97 18.19
N ARG A 33 -1.48 1.29 19.00
CA ARG A 33 -0.75 2.56 18.93
C ARG A 33 0.56 2.36 18.19
N VAL A 34 0.72 2.98 17.03
CA VAL A 34 1.92 2.81 16.18
C VAL A 34 2.75 4.10 16.15
N CYS A 35 4.06 3.97 16.40
CA CYS A 35 5.00 5.06 16.18
C CYS A 35 5.31 5.12 14.68
N ALA A 36 5.08 6.25 14.04
CA ALA A 36 5.28 6.40 12.61
C ALA A 36 5.70 7.82 12.24
N ASP A 37 6.21 7.98 11.03
CA ASP A 37 6.51 9.29 10.46
C ASP A 37 5.31 9.79 9.66
N ALA A 38 4.91 11.05 9.88
CA ALA A 38 3.78 11.65 9.18
C ALA A 38 4.10 12.02 7.73
N ASN A 39 5.37 11.97 7.32
CA ASN A 39 5.82 12.43 6.01
C ASN A 39 6.98 11.58 5.48
N LEU A 40 6.80 10.25 5.39
CA LEU A 40 7.84 9.35 4.92
C LEU A 40 7.28 8.29 3.97
N LEU A 41 6.61 8.74 2.90
CA LEU A 41 6.23 7.84 1.83
C LEU A 41 7.49 7.19 1.21
N PRO A 42 7.42 5.91 0.80
CA PRO A 42 6.24 5.04 0.77
C PRO A 42 5.85 4.36 2.09
N PHE A 43 6.61 4.54 3.16
CA PHE A 43 6.42 3.83 4.43
C PHE A 43 5.13 4.27 5.11
N SER A 44 5.06 5.54 5.51
CA SER A 44 3.91 6.08 6.21
C SER A 44 3.71 7.58 5.97
N ASN A 45 2.46 8.02 6.09
CA ASN A 45 2.13 9.44 6.27
C ASN A 45 0.83 9.62 7.07
N ASP A 46 0.54 10.88 7.44
CA ASP A 46 -0.66 11.25 8.21
C ASP A 46 -1.99 11.07 7.47
N ARG A 47 -1.94 10.85 6.15
CA ARG A 47 -3.10 10.52 5.30
C ARG A 47 -3.36 9.01 5.18
N GLY A 48 -2.48 8.17 5.73
CA GLY A 48 -2.61 6.72 5.68
C GLY A 48 -2.29 6.11 4.31
N GLU A 49 -1.52 6.80 3.47
CA GLU A 49 -1.23 6.41 2.08
C GLU A 49 -0.02 5.45 1.98
N GLY A 50 0.71 5.21 3.06
CA GLY A 50 1.91 4.37 3.05
C GLY A 50 1.63 2.88 3.26
N PHE A 51 2.56 2.02 2.84
CA PHE A 51 2.40 0.57 3.00
C PHE A 51 2.46 0.15 4.48
N GLU A 52 3.24 0.83 5.32
CA GLU A 52 3.27 0.56 6.75
C GLU A 52 1.97 0.99 7.42
N ASN A 53 1.30 2.04 6.91
CA ASN A 53 -0.06 2.38 7.37
C ASN A 53 -1.04 1.24 7.06
N ARG A 54 -0.98 0.67 5.84
CA ARG A 54 -1.85 -0.45 5.44
C ARG A 54 -1.57 -1.72 6.25
N ILE A 55 -0.30 -2.05 6.53
CA ILE A 55 0.05 -3.21 7.36
C ILE A 55 -0.37 -2.96 8.82
N ALA A 56 -0.19 -1.76 9.35
CA ALA A 56 -0.68 -1.40 10.69
C ALA A 56 -2.21 -1.56 10.81
N GLN A 57 -2.95 -1.15 9.77
CA GLN A 57 -4.40 -1.35 9.72
C GLN A 57 -4.78 -2.83 9.70
N LEU A 58 -4.00 -3.66 9.01
CA LEU A 58 -4.21 -5.11 9.00
C LEU A 58 -4.03 -5.72 10.39
N ILE A 59 -3.02 -5.28 11.15
CA ILE A 59 -2.80 -5.68 12.55
C ILE A 59 -3.99 -5.27 13.42
N ALA A 60 -4.42 -4.00 13.32
CA ALA A 60 -5.54 -3.47 14.12
C ALA A 60 -6.85 -4.24 13.84
N ASN A 61 -7.09 -4.60 12.58
CA ASN A 61 -8.25 -5.41 12.18
C ASN A 61 -8.22 -6.81 12.81
N ASP A 62 -7.05 -7.47 12.85
CA ASP A 62 -6.90 -8.79 13.48
C ASP A 62 -7.08 -8.73 15.01
N LEU A 63 -6.63 -7.64 15.63
CA LEU A 63 -6.85 -7.36 17.05
C LEU A 63 -8.28 -6.93 17.38
N LYS A 64 -9.05 -6.46 16.39
CA LYS A 64 -10.37 -5.85 16.53
C LYS A 64 -10.36 -4.60 17.43
N VAL A 65 -9.29 -3.82 17.33
CA VAL A 65 -9.12 -2.55 18.05
C VAL A 65 -8.92 -1.41 17.05
N PRO A 66 -9.26 -0.16 17.39
CA PRO A 66 -8.91 1.00 16.57
C PRO A 66 -7.38 1.13 16.40
N LEU A 67 -6.97 1.68 15.26
CA LEU A 67 -5.59 2.08 14.97
C LEU A 67 -5.39 3.55 15.29
N THR A 68 -4.31 3.87 16.01
CA THR A 68 -3.87 5.25 16.24
C THR A 68 -2.37 5.38 15.98
N PHE A 69 -1.95 6.57 15.56
CA PHE A 69 -0.56 6.87 15.26
C PHE A 69 -0.01 7.94 16.19
N THR A 70 1.23 7.73 16.62
CA THR A 70 2.08 8.74 17.25
C THR A 70 3.10 9.20 16.22
N TRP A 71 2.85 10.39 15.67
CA TRP A 71 3.64 10.96 14.59
C TRP A 71 4.92 11.59 15.11
N TRP A 72 6.07 11.12 14.62
CA TRP A 72 7.37 11.71 14.90
C TRP A 72 8.32 11.49 13.72
N PRO A 73 9.13 12.49 13.32
CA PRO A 73 10.12 12.33 12.26
C PRO A 73 11.05 11.15 12.53
N GLN A 74 11.21 10.23 11.58
CA GLN A 74 12.06 9.04 11.71
C GLN A 74 13.54 9.42 11.52
N THR A 75 14.05 10.20 12.47
CA THR A 75 15.40 10.71 12.57
C THR A 75 15.98 10.40 13.95
N ILE A 76 17.16 10.93 14.26
CA ILE A 76 17.81 10.78 15.55
C ILE A 76 16.83 11.13 16.69
N GLY A 77 16.62 10.15 17.58
CA GLY A 77 15.74 10.29 18.74
C GLY A 77 14.32 9.78 18.55
N PHE A 78 13.93 9.27 17.38
CA PHE A 78 12.59 8.69 17.12
C PHE A 78 12.17 7.69 18.20
N VAL A 79 12.94 6.61 18.41
CA VAL A 79 12.62 5.56 19.40
C VAL A 79 12.59 6.11 20.82
N ARG A 80 13.53 7.02 21.15
CA ARG A 80 13.65 7.62 22.47
C ARG A 80 12.45 8.49 22.82
N ASN A 81 11.93 9.25 21.85
CA ASN A 81 10.84 10.22 22.05
C ASN A 81 9.45 9.64 21.75
N THR A 82 9.36 8.39 21.26
CA THR A 82 8.07 7.73 20.97
C THR A 82 7.94 6.43 21.80
N LEU A 83 8.44 5.31 21.27
CA LEU A 83 8.32 3.96 21.81
C LEU A 83 8.80 3.85 23.25
N ARG A 84 9.98 4.41 23.58
CA ARG A 84 10.55 4.37 24.95
C ARG A 84 9.76 5.23 25.95
N THR A 85 9.10 6.29 25.49
CA THR A 85 8.18 7.10 26.32
C THR A 85 6.77 6.54 26.39
N ARG A 86 6.50 5.37 25.81
CA ARG A 86 5.20 4.69 25.82
C ARG A 86 4.06 5.50 25.19
N GLN A 87 4.39 6.37 24.24
CA GLN A 87 3.39 7.06 23.42
C GLN A 87 2.75 6.16 22.36
N CYS A 88 3.37 5.00 22.09
CA CYS A 88 2.97 4.00 21.11
C CYS A 88 3.64 2.67 21.45
N ASP A 89 3.20 1.57 20.86
CA ASP A 89 3.58 0.19 21.22
C ASP A 89 4.29 -0.58 20.11
N LEU A 90 4.35 -0.01 18.91
CA LEU A 90 4.87 -0.70 17.74
C LEU A 90 5.54 0.28 16.78
N VAL A 91 6.70 -0.09 16.28
CA VAL A 91 7.36 0.52 15.11
C VAL A 91 7.24 -0.47 13.96
N MET A 92 6.72 -0.04 12.82
CA MET A 92 6.37 -0.97 11.73
C MET A 92 7.60 -1.54 11.01
N GLY A 93 8.63 -0.74 10.78
CA GLY A 93 9.81 -1.14 10.03
C GLY A 93 11.10 -0.76 10.74
N THR A 94 11.93 -1.75 11.02
CA THR A 94 13.33 -1.59 11.42
C THR A 94 14.17 -2.72 10.85
N ALA A 95 15.43 -2.42 10.50
CA ALA A 95 16.39 -3.47 10.18
C ALA A 95 16.57 -4.40 11.39
N VAL A 96 16.63 -5.71 11.14
CA VAL A 96 16.98 -6.70 12.16
C VAL A 96 18.38 -6.39 12.69
N GLY A 97 18.54 -6.41 14.02
CA GLY A 97 19.81 -6.09 14.69
C GLY A 97 19.93 -4.65 15.16
N GLU A 98 18.91 -3.81 14.93
CA GLU A 98 18.81 -2.50 15.57
C GLU A 98 18.63 -2.65 17.09
N GLU A 99 19.61 -2.20 17.86
CA GLU A 99 19.71 -2.47 19.30
C GLU A 99 18.80 -1.59 20.16
N LEU A 100 18.19 -0.54 19.60
CA LEU A 100 17.32 0.35 20.37
C LEU A 100 15.95 -0.27 20.71
N MET A 101 15.59 -1.38 20.06
CA MET A 101 14.29 -2.04 20.14
C MET A 101 14.46 -3.57 20.17
N GLN A 102 13.45 -4.28 20.66
CA GLN A 102 13.34 -5.73 20.45
C GLN A 102 12.64 -5.98 19.11
N ASN A 103 13.16 -6.92 18.31
CA ASN A 103 12.61 -7.25 16.99
C ASN A 103 11.63 -8.43 17.02
N THR A 104 10.65 -8.40 16.12
CA THR A 104 9.93 -9.59 15.66
C THR A 104 10.80 -10.43 14.71
N ASN A 105 10.26 -11.55 14.24
CA ASN A 105 10.74 -12.18 13.02
C ASN A 105 10.64 -11.17 11.86
N PRO A 106 11.57 -11.19 10.90
CA PRO A 106 11.47 -10.32 9.74
C PRO A 106 10.27 -10.71 8.88
N TYR A 107 9.52 -9.71 8.42
CA TYR A 107 8.33 -9.91 7.58
C TYR A 107 8.60 -9.57 6.10
N TYR A 108 9.74 -8.96 5.78
CA TYR A 108 10.30 -8.94 4.43
C TYR A 108 11.81 -8.73 4.44
N ARG A 109 12.43 -8.96 3.28
CA ARG A 109 13.81 -8.60 2.99
C ARG A 109 13.82 -7.76 1.72
N SER A 110 14.60 -6.68 1.73
CA SER A 110 14.76 -5.78 0.59
C SER A 110 16.24 -5.43 0.42
N THR A 111 16.58 -4.77 -0.68
CA THR A 111 17.94 -4.29 -0.95
C THR A 111 17.96 -2.81 -1.35
N TYR A 112 19.14 -2.19 -1.38
CA TYR A 112 19.36 -0.93 -2.10
C TYR A 112 19.20 -1.12 -3.60
N ALA A 113 18.84 -0.06 -4.30
CA ALA A 113 18.68 -0.08 -5.75
C ALA A 113 19.42 1.07 -6.41
N LEU A 114 20.00 0.79 -7.57
CA LEU A 114 20.48 1.77 -8.53
C LEU A 114 19.30 2.22 -9.40
N ILE A 115 19.21 3.51 -9.66
CA ILE A 115 18.14 4.12 -10.46
C ILE A 115 18.78 5.02 -11.51
N TYR A 116 18.28 4.96 -12.74
CA TYR A 116 18.67 5.86 -13.83
C TYR A 116 17.51 6.03 -14.81
N ARG A 117 17.57 7.06 -15.66
CA ARG A 117 16.59 7.21 -16.76
C ARG A 117 16.85 6.19 -17.85
N LYS A 118 15.79 5.64 -18.46
CA LYS A 118 15.91 4.65 -19.54
C LYS A 118 16.64 5.18 -20.78
N ASP A 119 16.64 6.49 -20.99
CA ASP A 119 17.29 7.17 -22.11
C ASP A 119 18.68 7.75 -21.78
N SER A 120 19.25 7.44 -20.60
CA SER A 120 20.59 7.94 -20.21
C SER A 120 21.76 7.23 -20.91
N GLY A 121 21.50 6.08 -21.55
CA GLY A 121 22.55 5.20 -22.10
C GLY A 121 23.25 4.33 -21.05
N ILE A 122 22.89 4.44 -19.77
CA ILE A 122 23.34 3.54 -18.70
C ILE A 122 22.66 2.17 -18.89
N THR A 123 23.44 1.09 -18.81
CA THR A 123 22.95 -0.29 -18.89
C THR A 123 23.30 -1.10 -17.63
N ALA A 124 23.74 -0.40 -16.59
CA ALA A 124 24.30 -0.98 -15.39
C ALA A 124 23.34 -1.94 -14.69
N LYS A 125 23.90 -3.08 -14.26
CA LYS A 125 23.23 -4.09 -13.41
C LYS A 125 23.84 -4.19 -12.01
N SER A 126 24.99 -3.56 -11.78
CA SER A 126 25.70 -3.47 -10.52
C SER A 126 26.52 -2.17 -10.48
N LEU A 127 27.09 -1.82 -9.32
CA LEU A 127 27.94 -0.64 -9.20
C LEU A 127 29.34 -0.82 -9.83
N ALA A 128 29.70 -2.05 -10.20
CA ALA A 128 30.93 -2.34 -10.92
C ALA A 128 30.84 -2.07 -12.44
N ASP A 129 29.64 -1.74 -12.95
CA ASP A 129 29.43 -1.60 -14.39
C ASP A 129 30.20 -0.39 -14.98
N PRO A 130 30.98 -0.59 -16.07
CA PRO A 130 31.75 0.50 -16.69
C PRO A 130 30.90 1.67 -17.20
N SER A 131 29.61 1.46 -17.51
CA SER A 131 28.71 2.54 -17.96
C SER A 131 28.46 3.60 -16.89
N LEU A 132 28.78 3.32 -15.63
CA LEU A 132 28.69 4.29 -14.52
C LEU A 132 29.93 5.19 -14.41
N GLN A 133 31.00 4.91 -15.14
CA GLN A 133 32.24 5.68 -15.03
C GLN A 133 32.05 7.11 -15.57
N GLY A 134 32.35 8.10 -14.72
CA GLY A 134 32.17 9.52 -15.03
C GLY A 134 30.76 10.06 -14.75
N ALA A 135 29.77 9.19 -14.52
CA ALA A 135 28.40 9.58 -14.19
C ALA A 135 28.35 10.35 -12.85
N ARG A 136 27.50 11.37 -12.76
CA ARG A 136 27.17 12.06 -11.51
C ARG A 136 26.10 11.26 -10.78
N ILE A 137 26.47 10.59 -9.69
CA ILE A 137 25.60 9.61 -9.02
C ILE A 137 25.16 10.13 -7.65
N GLY A 138 23.85 10.27 -7.46
CA GLY A 138 23.25 10.57 -6.17
C GLY A 138 23.38 9.41 -5.17
N VAL A 139 23.74 9.68 -3.93
CA VAL A 139 23.78 8.65 -2.88
C VAL A 139 23.44 9.25 -1.53
N VAL A 140 22.65 8.53 -0.73
CA VAL A 140 22.40 8.93 0.65
C VAL A 140 23.68 8.73 1.46
N ALA A 141 24.24 9.81 1.99
CA ALA A 141 25.48 9.81 2.74
C ALA A 141 25.38 8.90 3.97
N ARG A 142 26.51 8.28 4.35
CA ARG A 142 26.63 7.37 5.51
C ARG A 142 25.80 6.08 5.39
N THR A 143 25.40 5.70 4.17
CA THR A 143 24.79 4.40 3.87
C THR A 143 25.82 3.45 3.25
N PRO A 144 25.62 2.11 3.31
CA PRO A 144 26.57 1.14 2.76
C PRO A 144 27.00 1.41 1.32
N PRO A 145 26.09 1.80 0.38
CA PRO A 145 26.46 2.08 -1.00
C PRO A 145 27.59 3.10 -1.18
N SER A 146 27.67 4.14 -0.33
CA SER A 146 28.71 5.17 -0.50
C SER A 146 30.12 4.58 -0.40
N SER A 147 30.31 3.57 0.47
CA SER A 147 31.61 2.89 0.62
C SER A 147 31.96 2.01 -0.57
N VAL A 148 30.95 1.40 -1.20
CA VAL A 148 31.12 0.46 -2.34
C VAL A 148 31.36 1.23 -3.63
N MET A 149 30.60 2.31 -3.85
CA MET A 149 30.81 3.20 -4.98
C MET A 149 32.26 3.74 -5.02
N LEU A 150 32.83 4.11 -3.87
CA LEU A 150 34.24 4.52 -3.76
C LEU A 150 35.20 3.41 -4.17
N ARG A 151 34.94 2.14 -3.82
CA ARG A 151 35.78 0.99 -4.21
C ARG A 151 35.78 0.74 -5.72
N HIS A 152 34.68 1.07 -6.41
CA HIS A 152 34.58 0.97 -7.87
C HIS A 152 35.01 2.25 -8.62
N GLY A 153 35.60 3.22 -7.92
CA GLY A 153 36.11 4.45 -8.53
C GLY A 153 35.01 5.44 -8.93
N LEU A 154 33.77 5.26 -8.48
CA LEU A 154 32.65 6.16 -8.76
C LEU A 154 32.74 7.41 -7.86
N THR A 155 33.63 8.34 -8.17
CA THR A 155 33.97 9.47 -7.29
C THR A 155 33.12 10.73 -7.48
N ASN A 156 32.39 10.84 -8.59
CA ASN A 156 31.49 11.97 -8.88
C ASN A 156 30.14 11.80 -8.17
N MET A 157 30.16 11.83 -6.84
CA MET A 157 28.98 11.60 -6.00
C MET A 157 28.24 12.90 -5.65
N GLU A 158 26.91 12.87 -5.72
CA GLU A 158 26.04 13.88 -5.13
C GLU A 158 25.50 13.37 -3.79
N PRO A 159 25.92 13.93 -2.64
CA PRO A 159 25.56 13.42 -1.33
C PRO A 159 24.20 13.97 -0.86
N TYR A 160 23.30 13.07 -0.47
CA TYR A 160 22.02 13.39 0.17
C TYR A 160 22.10 13.07 1.68
N GLN A 161 21.67 13.97 2.55
CA GLN A 161 21.81 13.77 4.00
C GLN A 161 20.86 12.66 4.50
N LEU A 162 21.37 11.69 5.26
CA LEU A 162 20.53 10.64 5.85
C LEU A 162 19.67 11.19 7.01
N ASP A 163 20.34 11.82 7.98
CA ASP A 163 19.71 12.34 9.19
C ASP A 163 19.13 13.74 8.91
N THR A 164 17.87 13.79 8.53
CA THR A 164 17.15 15.05 8.29
C THR A 164 15.80 15.06 8.97
N ASP A 165 15.21 16.26 9.09
CA ASP A 165 13.84 16.41 9.52
C ASP A 165 12.91 16.18 8.32
N THR A 166 12.24 15.03 8.31
CA THR A 166 11.33 14.58 7.26
C THR A 166 10.10 15.48 7.12
N ARG A 167 9.84 16.40 8.04
CA ARG A 167 8.82 17.45 7.86
C ARG A 167 9.23 18.49 6.83
N VAL A 168 10.52 18.59 6.53
CA VAL A 168 11.10 19.64 5.68
C VAL A 168 11.87 19.05 4.49
N HIS A 169 12.56 17.92 4.69
CA HIS A 169 13.50 17.38 3.71
C HIS A 169 13.23 15.90 3.46
N HIS A 170 13.27 15.48 2.18
CA HIS A 170 13.14 14.08 1.76
C HIS A 170 14.33 13.65 0.89
N PRO A 171 15.52 13.45 1.46
CA PRO A 171 16.75 13.39 0.66
C PRO A 171 16.80 12.20 -0.29
N ALA A 172 16.29 11.03 0.13
CA ALA A 172 16.22 9.86 -0.74
C ALA A 172 15.18 10.01 -1.87
N GLN A 173 14.04 10.64 -1.60
CA GLN A 173 13.06 10.99 -2.65
C GLN A 173 13.65 12.01 -3.61
N GLN A 174 14.27 13.07 -3.09
CA GLN A 174 14.92 14.11 -3.87
C GLN A 174 15.98 13.54 -4.81
N ALA A 175 16.75 12.54 -4.36
CA ALA A 175 17.72 11.85 -5.22
C ALA A 175 17.05 11.17 -6.43
N VAL A 176 15.87 10.57 -6.26
CA VAL A 176 15.10 9.99 -7.39
C VAL A 176 14.61 11.08 -8.34
N GLU A 177 14.08 12.17 -7.79
CA GLU A 177 13.57 13.31 -8.56
C GLU A 177 14.68 14.04 -9.33
N ASP A 178 15.89 14.15 -8.76
CA ASP A 178 17.05 14.75 -9.41
C ASP A 178 17.52 13.91 -10.60
N VAL A 179 17.43 12.57 -10.55
CA VAL A 179 17.67 11.69 -11.71
C VAL A 179 16.62 11.93 -12.78
N ALA A 180 15.33 11.99 -12.39
CA ALA A 180 14.24 12.24 -13.33
C ALA A 180 14.37 13.61 -14.01
N ALA A 181 14.85 14.62 -13.28
CA ALA A 181 15.14 15.96 -13.76
C ALA A 181 16.50 16.10 -14.46
N ALA A 182 17.26 15.00 -14.63
CA ALA A 182 18.58 14.98 -15.25
C ALA A 182 19.63 15.88 -14.57
N ARG A 183 19.49 16.14 -13.27
CA ARG A 183 20.49 16.83 -12.44
C ARG A 183 21.60 15.89 -11.99
N THR A 184 21.28 14.62 -11.86
CA THR A 184 22.20 13.48 -11.67
C THR A 184 21.90 12.45 -12.75
N ASP A 185 22.90 11.66 -13.13
CA ASP A 185 22.77 10.64 -14.18
C ASP A 185 22.14 9.35 -13.62
N ALA A 186 22.41 9.07 -12.34
CA ALA A 186 21.87 7.95 -11.60
C ALA A 186 21.79 8.27 -10.09
N ALA A 187 21.12 7.41 -9.33
CA ALA A 187 21.14 7.45 -7.86
C ALA A 187 21.13 6.05 -7.26
N VAL A 188 21.74 5.89 -6.07
CA VAL A 188 21.66 4.69 -5.26
C VAL A 188 20.95 5.00 -3.96
N VAL A 189 19.74 4.44 -3.80
CA VAL A 189 18.88 4.68 -2.63
C VAL A 189 18.23 3.37 -2.16
N TRP A 190 17.58 3.40 -1.01
CA TRP A 190 16.91 2.22 -0.46
C TRP A 190 15.76 1.76 -1.35
N GLY A 191 15.68 0.45 -1.63
CA GLY A 191 14.82 -0.14 -2.66
C GLY A 191 13.33 0.24 -2.63
N PRO A 192 12.65 0.23 -1.46
CA PRO A 192 11.26 0.66 -1.37
C PRO A 192 11.06 2.10 -1.85
N ILE A 193 11.96 3.02 -1.46
CA ILE A 193 11.92 4.43 -1.89
C ILE A 193 12.19 4.51 -3.39
N ALA A 194 13.23 3.80 -3.85
CA ALA A 194 13.63 3.76 -5.25
C ALA A 194 12.46 3.42 -6.17
N ALA A 195 11.83 2.27 -5.93
CA ALA A 195 10.79 1.74 -6.78
C ALA A 195 9.52 2.60 -6.74
N TYR A 196 9.09 3.01 -5.56
CA TYR A 196 7.86 3.79 -5.39
C TYR A 196 7.91 5.15 -6.10
N PHE A 197 9.01 5.89 -5.93
CA PHE A 197 9.14 7.22 -6.53
C PHE A 197 9.53 7.17 -7.99
N ALA A 198 10.23 6.12 -8.46
CA ALA A 198 10.53 5.94 -9.87
C ALA A 198 9.26 5.69 -10.71
N ASP A 199 8.32 4.89 -10.21
CA ASP A 199 7.03 4.61 -10.85
C ASP A 199 6.13 5.86 -11.01
N ARG A 200 6.39 6.90 -10.20
CA ARG A 200 5.64 8.17 -10.20
C ARG A 200 6.24 9.24 -11.11
N GLN A 201 7.36 8.95 -11.77
CA GLN A 201 7.99 9.89 -12.69
C GLN A 201 7.33 9.83 -14.06
N THR A 202 7.23 10.97 -14.73
CA THR A 202 6.75 11.05 -16.12
C THR A 202 7.77 10.52 -17.12
N VAL A 203 9.05 10.57 -16.76
CA VAL A 203 10.15 10.01 -17.56
C VAL A 203 10.33 8.52 -17.23
N PRO A 204 10.52 7.65 -18.24
CA PRO A 204 10.75 6.23 -17.96
C PRO A 204 12.03 6.02 -17.15
N MET A 205 11.87 5.45 -15.94
CA MET A 205 12.96 5.13 -15.04
C MET A 205 13.30 3.63 -15.09
N VAL A 206 14.56 3.31 -14.85
CA VAL A 206 15.02 1.93 -14.60
C VAL A 206 15.44 1.82 -13.15
N VAL A 207 14.95 0.79 -12.47
CA VAL A 207 15.30 0.46 -11.09
C VAL A 207 15.97 -0.90 -11.09
N VAL A 208 17.21 -0.96 -10.60
CA VAL A 208 18.06 -2.15 -10.54
C VAL A 208 18.33 -2.47 -9.08
N PRO A 209 17.65 -3.47 -8.50
CA PRO A 209 17.98 -3.96 -7.17
C PRO A 209 19.42 -4.51 -7.14
N LEU A 210 20.19 -4.11 -6.13
CA LEU A 210 21.60 -4.46 -6.01
C LEU A 210 21.76 -5.64 -5.04
N THR A 211 21.74 -6.87 -5.54
CA THR A 211 21.84 -8.09 -4.73
C THR A 211 23.20 -8.79 -4.83
N ASP A 212 23.99 -8.48 -5.86
CA ASP A 212 25.25 -9.17 -6.15
C ASP A 212 26.37 -8.14 -6.39
N GLU A 213 26.73 -7.40 -5.34
CA GLU A 213 27.83 -6.44 -5.36
C GLU A 213 29.15 -7.13 -4.98
N PRO A 214 30.06 -7.42 -5.93
CA PRO A 214 31.21 -8.27 -5.68
C PRO A 214 32.17 -7.64 -4.65
N GLY A 215 32.53 -8.40 -3.61
CA GLY A 215 33.47 -7.93 -2.59
C GLY A 215 32.90 -6.86 -1.66
N ALA A 216 31.57 -6.71 -1.60
CA ALA A 216 30.87 -5.81 -0.69
C ALA A 216 30.12 -6.54 0.43
N THR A 217 29.88 -5.83 1.53
CA THR A 217 28.85 -6.23 2.50
C THR A 217 27.49 -6.22 1.78
N PRO A 218 26.64 -7.25 1.97
CA PRO A 218 25.34 -7.31 1.33
C PRO A 218 24.53 -6.03 1.57
N PHE A 219 23.91 -5.53 0.51
CA PHE A 219 22.96 -4.40 0.57
C PHE A 219 21.56 -4.83 1.00
N GLU A 220 21.42 -6.10 1.34
CA GLU A 220 20.17 -6.70 1.77
C GLU A 220 19.95 -6.49 3.27
N TYR A 221 18.74 -6.05 3.60
CA TYR A 221 18.31 -5.91 4.98
C TYR A 221 17.00 -6.67 5.18
N MET A 222 16.97 -7.47 6.23
CA MET A 222 15.76 -8.05 6.77
C MET A 222 15.04 -7.00 7.61
N ILE A 223 13.78 -6.76 7.33
CA ILE A 223 12.96 -5.77 8.01
C ILE A 223 11.97 -6.48 8.93
N SER A 224 11.95 -6.03 10.18
CA SER A 224 11.14 -6.55 11.27
C SER A 224 10.33 -5.41 11.89
N MET A 225 9.33 -5.75 12.69
CA MET A 225 8.65 -4.78 13.54
C MET A 225 9.47 -4.59 14.82
N GLY A 226 9.46 -3.37 15.36
CA GLY A 226 10.16 -2.98 16.57
C GLY A 226 9.20 -2.77 17.73
N LEU A 227 9.55 -3.32 18.88
CA LEU A 227 8.79 -3.26 20.13
C LEU A 227 9.73 -3.02 21.31
N ARG A 228 9.19 -2.71 22.49
CA ARG A 228 10.04 -2.46 23.65
C ARG A 228 10.66 -3.78 24.14
N PRO A 229 11.79 -3.72 24.86
CA PRO A 229 12.28 -4.88 25.59
C PRO A 229 11.24 -5.41 26.56
N ASP A 230 11.31 -6.71 26.84
CA ASP A 230 10.49 -7.42 27.83
C ASP A 230 8.98 -7.48 27.52
N GLU A 231 8.59 -7.49 26.24
CA GLU A 231 7.19 -7.67 25.78
C GLU A 231 6.99 -9.02 25.03
N PRO A 232 7.22 -10.18 25.68
CA PRO A 232 7.28 -11.48 24.99
C PRO A 232 5.95 -11.92 24.37
N ASP A 233 4.82 -11.68 25.05
CA ASP A 233 3.49 -12.08 24.56
C ASP A 233 3.09 -11.27 23.34
N TRP A 234 3.38 -9.96 23.36
CA TRP A 234 3.12 -9.08 22.22
C TRP A 234 3.97 -9.45 21.01
N ARG A 235 5.27 -9.70 21.23
CA ARG A 235 6.17 -10.21 20.20
C ARG A 235 5.71 -11.54 19.62
N HIS A 236 5.23 -12.46 20.47
CA HIS A 236 4.73 -13.75 20.02
C HIS A 236 3.50 -13.58 19.12
N TRP A 237 2.53 -12.78 19.56
CA TRP A 237 1.33 -12.49 18.77
C TRP A 237 1.69 -11.86 17.41
N LEU A 238 2.62 -10.91 17.37
CA LEU A 238 3.07 -10.28 16.13
C LEU A 238 3.78 -11.26 15.21
N ASN A 239 4.61 -12.15 15.75
CA ASN A 239 5.26 -13.20 14.98
C ASN A 239 4.23 -14.15 14.35
N GLU A 240 3.20 -14.54 15.09
CA GLU A 240 2.12 -15.35 14.53
C GLU A 240 1.30 -14.58 13.49
N PHE A 241 1.03 -13.29 13.72
CA PHE A 241 0.38 -12.41 12.76
C PHE A 241 1.16 -12.36 11.44
N ILE A 242 2.48 -12.16 11.50
CA ILE A 242 3.36 -12.14 10.32
C ILE A 242 3.20 -13.45 9.55
N VAL A 243 3.27 -14.61 10.23
CA VAL A 243 3.10 -15.92 9.57
C VAL A 243 1.72 -16.07 8.94
N ARG A 244 0.64 -15.72 9.67
CA ARG A 244 -0.74 -15.87 9.19
C ARG A 244 -1.07 -14.92 8.03
N ARG A 245 -0.51 -13.70 8.04
CA ARG A 245 -0.82 -12.63 7.09
C ARG A 245 0.30 -12.38 6.07
N GLN A 246 1.30 -13.25 5.97
CA GLN A 246 2.45 -13.05 5.07
C GLN A 246 2.01 -12.78 3.63
N GLY A 247 1.02 -13.52 3.11
CA GLY A 247 0.51 -13.31 1.76
C GLY A 247 -0.18 -11.95 1.56
N ASP A 248 -0.83 -11.41 2.59
CA ASP A 248 -1.44 -10.08 2.56
C ASP A 248 -0.39 -8.98 2.66
N ILE A 249 0.60 -9.16 3.53
CA ILE A 249 1.77 -8.28 3.66
C ILE A 249 2.53 -8.22 2.33
N ASP A 250 2.80 -9.37 1.74
CA ASP A 250 3.50 -9.50 0.46
C ASP A 250 2.77 -8.77 -0.68
N ARG A 251 1.43 -8.83 -0.68
CA ARG A 251 0.60 -8.11 -1.65
C ARG A 251 0.66 -6.60 -1.43
N ILE A 252 0.55 -6.15 -0.18
CA ILE A 252 0.70 -4.72 0.14
C ILE A 252 2.08 -4.22 -0.29
N LEU A 253 3.16 -4.96 -0.03
CA LEU A 253 4.51 -4.58 -0.46
C LEU A 253 4.65 -4.54 -1.99
N ALA A 254 4.01 -5.48 -2.70
CA ALA A 254 3.99 -5.50 -4.16
C ALA A 254 3.24 -4.30 -4.77
N ASP A 255 2.13 -3.85 -4.17
CA ASP A 255 1.38 -2.66 -4.61
C ASP A 255 2.23 -1.37 -4.57
N TYR A 256 3.30 -1.36 -3.75
CA TYR A 256 4.24 -0.24 -3.63
C TYR A 256 5.57 -0.52 -4.35
N HIS A 257 5.62 -1.58 -5.17
CA HIS A 257 6.78 -2.01 -5.94
C HIS A 257 8.03 -2.29 -5.11
N VAL A 258 7.86 -2.65 -3.83
CA VAL A 258 9.00 -2.95 -2.96
C VAL A 258 9.82 -4.12 -3.56
N PRO A 259 11.14 -3.96 -3.78
CA PRO A 259 11.98 -5.02 -4.31
C PRO A 259 12.25 -6.06 -3.23
N LEU A 260 11.54 -7.18 -3.31
CA LEU A 260 11.64 -8.24 -2.31
C LEU A 260 12.76 -9.21 -2.68
N VAL A 261 13.52 -9.65 -1.67
CA VAL A 261 14.68 -10.52 -1.84
C VAL A 261 14.40 -11.86 -1.15
N ASN A 262 14.65 -12.96 -1.86
CA ASN A 262 14.55 -14.31 -1.33
C ASN A 262 15.70 -14.61 -0.36
N ALA A 263 15.60 -15.73 0.37
CA ALA A 263 16.67 -16.16 1.28
C ALA A 263 17.99 -16.50 0.57
N ASP A 264 17.94 -16.84 -0.72
CA ASP A 264 19.08 -17.13 -1.57
C ASP A 264 19.70 -15.87 -2.25
N GLY A 265 19.21 -14.67 -1.89
CA GLY A 265 19.69 -13.40 -2.45
C GLY A 265 19.10 -13.05 -3.82
N THR A 266 18.25 -13.89 -4.40
CA THR A 266 17.59 -13.56 -5.67
C THR A 266 16.45 -12.56 -5.46
N ILE A 267 16.25 -11.65 -6.41
CA ILE A 267 15.05 -10.82 -6.42
C ILE A 267 13.84 -11.72 -6.62
N ARG A 268 12.96 -11.70 -5.63
CA ARG A 268 11.64 -12.31 -5.74
C ARG A 268 10.94 -11.57 -6.86
N ALA A 269 10.69 -12.27 -7.97
CA ALA A 269 9.87 -11.73 -9.04
C ALA A 269 8.63 -11.12 -8.38
N ALA A 270 8.42 -9.81 -8.57
CA ALA A 270 7.20 -9.14 -8.13
C ALA A 270 6.09 -10.02 -8.66
N ALA A 271 5.41 -10.75 -7.76
CA ALA A 271 4.74 -12.00 -8.07
C ALA A 271 4.12 -11.88 -9.46
N ALA A 272 4.77 -12.47 -10.47
CA ALA A 272 4.34 -12.32 -11.85
C ALA A 272 2.96 -12.92 -11.84
N GLN A 273 1.93 -12.07 -11.85
CA GLN A 273 0.60 -12.45 -11.44
C GLN A 273 0.20 -13.66 -12.31
N PRO A 274 0.10 -14.88 -11.74
CA PRO A 274 -0.95 -15.73 -12.27
C PRO A 274 -2.24 -14.93 -12.05
N PRO A 275 -3.22 -14.96 -12.97
CA PRO A 275 -4.47 -14.23 -12.81
C PRO A 275 -4.94 -14.40 -11.36
N ALA A 276 -4.99 -13.28 -10.64
CA ALA A 276 -4.85 -13.25 -9.19
C ALA A 276 -5.64 -14.38 -8.51
N ALA A 277 -4.94 -15.27 -7.79
CA ALA A 277 -5.55 -15.94 -6.65
C ALA A 277 -5.80 -14.85 -5.60
N ARG A 278 -6.98 -14.23 -5.73
CA ARG A 278 -7.48 -13.19 -4.85
C ARG A 278 -7.50 -13.74 -3.43
N SER A 279 -7.07 -12.92 -2.48
CA SER A 279 -7.31 -13.13 -1.06
C SER A 279 -8.76 -13.59 -0.85
N GLU A 280 -8.98 -14.58 0.02
CA GLU A 280 -10.30 -15.11 0.41
C GLU A 280 -11.11 -14.05 1.18
N THR A 281 -11.30 -12.87 0.60
CA THR A 281 -12.26 -11.90 1.07
C THR A 281 -13.63 -12.54 0.87
N MET A 282 -14.23 -12.98 1.96
CA MET A 282 -15.56 -13.59 1.94
C MET A 282 -16.56 -12.62 1.32
N GLU A 283 -17.38 -13.12 0.41
CA GLU A 283 -18.42 -12.30 -0.21
C GLU A 283 -19.44 -11.83 0.84
N PRO A 284 -19.62 -10.51 1.04
CA PRO A 284 -20.61 -10.00 1.98
C PRO A 284 -22.03 -10.29 1.48
N ASP A 285 -22.96 -10.45 2.41
CA ASP A 285 -24.39 -10.62 2.07
C ASP A 285 -25.00 -9.33 1.50
N GLY A 286 -24.55 -8.17 1.98
CA GLY A 286 -24.95 -6.84 1.48
C GLY A 286 -24.06 -6.29 0.36
N TYR A 287 -24.23 -5.00 0.08
CA TYR A 287 -23.29 -4.23 -0.74
C TYR A 287 -22.15 -3.68 0.14
N ARG A 288 -20.97 -3.49 -0.43
CA ARG A 288 -19.86 -2.81 0.25
C ARG A 288 -20.17 -1.32 0.37
N MET A 289 -20.10 -0.78 1.59
CA MET A 289 -20.50 0.61 1.88
C MET A 289 -19.34 1.60 1.91
N ASP A 290 -18.12 1.14 2.14
CA ASP A 290 -16.90 1.95 2.28
C ASP A 290 -15.68 1.21 1.72
N GLY A 291 -14.48 1.81 1.83
CA GLY A 291 -13.24 1.10 1.50
C GLY A 291 -13.23 0.54 0.07
N TYR A 292 -13.75 1.31 -0.90
CA TYR A 292 -14.00 0.80 -2.25
C TYR A 292 -12.75 0.33 -3.02
N ARG A 293 -11.56 0.66 -2.49
CA ARG A 293 -10.25 0.26 -2.99
C ARG A 293 -9.60 -0.90 -2.22
N ALA A 294 -10.33 -1.51 -1.28
CA ALA A 294 -9.87 -2.70 -0.58
C ALA A 294 -9.92 -3.94 -1.49
N PRO A 295 -9.15 -5.01 -1.17
CA PRO A 295 -9.22 -6.27 -1.89
C PRO A 295 -10.67 -6.76 -2.04
N VAL A 296 -11.01 -7.20 -3.25
CA VAL A 296 -12.34 -7.72 -3.59
C VAL A 296 -12.36 -9.25 -3.52
N PRO A 297 -13.54 -9.88 -3.30
CA PRO A 297 -13.66 -11.34 -3.28
C PRO A 297 -13.16 -12.02 -4.55
N ALA A 298 -12.76 -13.29 -4.43
CA ALA A 298 -12.44 -14.13 -5.58
C ALA A 298 -13.62 -14.27 -6.56
N THR A 299 -14.82 -14.34 -6.00
CA THR A 299 -16.06 -14.68 -6.70
C THR A 299 -17.14 -13.64 -6.45
N LEU A 300 -18.22 -13.72 -7.23
CA LEU A 300 -19.46 -13.01 -6.97
C LEU A 300 -20.63 -13.98 -7.18
N ARG A 301 -21.36 -14.32 -6.12
CA ARG A 301 -22.53 -15.21 -6.16
C ARG A 301 -23.54 -14.73 -7.19
N GLY A 302 -23.74 -15.55 -8.22
CA GLY A 302 -24.68 -15.29 -9.32
C GLY A 302 -24.08 -14.56 -10.53
N ALA A 303 -22.77 -14.28 -10.53
CA ALA A 303 -22.03 -13.84 -11.71
C ALA A 303 -20.83 -14.77 -11.98
N GLU A 304 -20.36 -14.77 -13.23
CA GLU A 304 -19.12 -15.45 -13.61
C GLU A 304 -17.94 -14.47 -13.45
N THR A 305 -16.91 -14.85 -12.68
CA THR A 305 -15.67 -14.07 -12.63
C THR A 305 -14.82 -14.41 -13.85
N VAL A 306 -14.50 -13.43 -14.69
CA VAL A 306 -13.78 -13.62 -15.96
C VAL A 306 -12.38 -13.02 -15.94
N VAL A 307 -11.46 -13.54 -16.75
CA VAL A 307 -10.12 -12.97 -16.95
C VAL A 307 -10.02 -12.29 -18.33
N PRO A 308 -8.92 -11.58 -18.67
CA PRO A 308 -8.88 -10.77 -19.89
C PRO A 308 -9.22 -11.52 -21.18
N ALA A 309 -8.79 -12.78 -21.31
CA ALA A 309 -9.07 -13.61 -22.48
C ALA A 309 -10.58 -13.88 -22.68
N GLU A 310 -11.32 -14.17 -21.60
CA GLU A 310 -12.78 -14.35 -21.68
C GLU A 310 -13.49 -13.03 -21.94
N VAL A 311 -13.00 -11.91 -21.39
CA VAL A 311 -13.55 -10.58 -21.70
C VAL A 311 -13.42 -10.27 -23.18
N GLU A 312 -12.25 -10.53 -23.78
CA GLU A 312 -12.05 -10.36 -25.23
C GLU A 312 -13.01 -11.24 -26.03
N ARG A 313 -13.17 -12.51 -25.65
CA ARG A 313 -14.10 -13.44 -26.29
C ARG A 313 -15.56 -12.96 -26.18
N LEU A 314 -15.97 -12.50 -25.01
CA LEU A 314 -17.31 -11.99 -24.73
C LEU A 314 -17.58 -10.69 -25.51
N ALA A 315 -16.61 -9.77 -25.54
CA ALA A 315 -16.70 -8.53 -26.31
C ALA A 315 -16.88 -8.83 -27.81
N LYS A 316 -16.10 -9.75 -28.38
CA LYS A 316 -16.24 -10.20 -29.77
C LYS A 316 -17.59 -10.88 -30.05
N ALA A 317 -18.19 -11.51 -29.04
CA ALA A 317 -19.51 -12.13 -29.11
C ALA A 317 -20.67 -11.13 -28.89
N GLY A 318 -20.41 -9.85 -28.69
CA GLY A 318 -21.42 -8.81 -28.54
C GLY A 318 -21.95 -8.60 -27.12
N ALA A 319 -21.17 -9.02 -26.10
CA ALA A 319 -21.44 -8.69 -24.71
C ALA A 319 -21.38 -7.17 -24.49
N VAL A 320 -22.25 -6.67 -23.61
CA VAL A 320 -22.24 -5.26 -23.22
C VAL A 320 -21.18 -5.04 -22.15
N LEU A 321 -20.19 -4.21 -22.45
CA LEU A 321 -19.11 -3.87 -21.54
C LEU A 321 -19.51 -2.65 -20.70
N ILE A 322 -19.60 -2.81 -19.38
CA ILE A 322 -20.05 -1.78 -18.44
C ILE A 322 -18.89 -1.38 -17.53
N ASP A 323 -18.39 -0.17 -17.72
CA ASP A 323 -17.39 0.45 -16.86
C ASP A 323 -18.09 1.25 -15.77
N VAL A 324 -17.80 0.99 -14.49
CA VAL A 324 -18.41 1.69 -13.36
C VAL A 324 -17.43 2.53 -12.55
N LEU A 325 -16.25 2.83 -13.10
CA LEU A 325 -15.26 3.69 -12.44
C LEU A 325 -15.93 5.03 -12.06
N PRO A 326 -15.81 5.50 -10.80
CA PRO A 326 -16.43 6.76 -10.41
C PRO A 326 -15.75 7.93 -11.11
N THR A 327 -16.49 9.02 -11.32
CA THR A 327 -15.89 10.27 -11.78
C THR A 327 -14.84 10.74 -10.77
N PRO A 328 -13.64 11.17 -11.21
CA PRO A 328 -12.64 11.70 -10.30
C PRO A 328 -13.20 12.93 -9.56
N PRO A 329 -13.02 13.01 -8.22
CA PRO A 329 -13.52 14.14 -7.47
C PRO A 329 -12.82 15.43 -7.91
N LYS A 330 -13.55 16.55 -7.88
CA LYS A 330 -12.94 17.87 -8.10
C LYS A 330 -11.86 18.10 -7.04
N PRO A 331 -10.62 18.49 -7.41
CA PRO A 331 -9.57 18.78 -6.45
C PRO A 331 -9.99 19.85 -5.43
N ALA A 332 -9.61 19.65 -4.17
CA ALA A 332 -9.81 20.65 -3.12
C ALA A 332 -8.91 21.88 -3.37
N GLY A 333 -9.38 23.08 -3.01
CA GLY A 333 -8.56 24.31 -3.09
C GLY A 333 -8.56 25.04 -4.43
N LEU A 334 -9.37 24.61 -5.42
CA LEU A 334 -9.56 25.37 -6.65
C LEU A 334 -10.27 26.70 -6.36
N SER A 335 -9.74 27.80 -6.91
CA SER A 335 -10.38 29.13 -6.80
C SER A 335 -11.74 29.13 -7.51
N ALA A 336 -12.63 30.06 -7.14
CA ALA A 336 -13.96 30.17 -7.74
C ALA A 336 -13.91 30.33 -9.27
N ASP A 337 -12.85 30.95 -9.79
CA ASP A 337 -12.64 31.20 -11.21
C ASP A 337 -11.97 30.02 -11.95
N SER A 338 -11.54 28.98 -11.24
CA SER A 338 -10.84 27.84 -11.83
C SER A 338 -11.82 26.86 -12.48
N ARG A 339 -11.68 26.65 -13.80
CA ARG A 339 -12.40 25.61 -14.54
C ARG A 339 -11.72 24.25 -14.34
N TRP A 340 -12.38 23.35 -13.62
CA TRP A 340 -11.96 21.95 -13.52
C TRP A 340 -12.39 21.17 -14.77
N VAL A 341 -11.42 20.58 -15.46
CA VAL A 341 -11.65 19.64 -16.56
C VAL A 341 -11.06 18.31 -16.09
N PRO A 342 -11.89 17.28 -15.84
CA PRO A 342 -11.35 15.98 -15.43
C PRO A 342 -10.50 15.39 -16.56
N PRO A 343 -9.49 14.56 -16.23
CA PRO A 343 -8.72 13.86 -17.24
C PRO A 343 -9.63 12.96 -18.09
N PRO A 344 -9.29 12.70 -19.37
CA PRO A 344 -10.03 11.75 -20.20
C PRO A 344 -10.14 10.39 -19.52
N HIS A 345 -11.34 9.80 -19.55
CA HIS A 345 -11.57 8.47 -18.98
C HIS A 345 -11.16 7.41 -20.00
N LEU A 346 -10.18 6.58 -19.64
CA LEU A 346 -9.67 5.50 -20.49
C LEU A 346 -10.32 4.18 -20.09
N SER A 347 -10.92 3.49 -21.06
CA SER A 347 -11.66 2.24 -20.84
C SER A 347 -11.45 1.24 -21.98
N LEU A 348 -12.07 0.07 -21.86
CA LEU A 348 -12.03 -0.97 -22.89
C LEU A 348 -12.71 -0.47 -24.19
N PRO A 349 -12.21 -0.85 -25.38
CA PRO A 349 -12.89 -0.54 -26.63
C PRO A 349 -14.34 -1.03 -26.65
N GLY A 350 -15.28 -0.11 -26.91
CA GLY A 350 -16.72 -0.41 -26.93
C GLY A 350 -17.38 -0.47 -25.54
N ALA A 351 -16.70 -0.05 -24.48
CA ALA A 351 -17.28 0.06 -23.16
C ALA A 351 -18.22 1.26 -23.01
N HIS A 352 -19.26 1.06 -22.20
CA HIS A 352 -20.22 2.07 -21.78
C HIS A 352 -19.90 2.51 -20.35
N TRP A 353 -19.53 3.78 -20.16
CA TRP A 353 -19.13 4.29 -18.86
C TRP A 353 -20.33 4.81 -18.06
N LEU A 354 -20.65 4.11 -16.97
CA LEU A 354 -21.70 4.42 -16.02
C LEU A 354 -21.09 4.84 -14.67
N PRO A 355 -20.59 6.08 -14.52
CA PRO A 355 -19.90 6.48 -13.32
C PRO A 355 -20.80 6.50 -12.10
N ASN A 356 -20.21 6.23 -10.93
CA ASN A 356 -20.84 6.35 -9.61
C ASN A 356 -22.01 5.38 -9.36
N VAL A 357 -22.26 4.39 -10.22
CA VAL A 357 -23.34 3.40 -10.03
C VAL A 357 -22.93 2.21 -9.15
N GLY A 358 -21.66 2.14 -8.76
CA GLY A 358 -21.12 1.08 -7.91
C GLY A 358 -21.01 1.41 -6.41
N TYR A 359 -21.47 2.57 -5.97
CA TYR A 359 -21.56 2.86 -4.53
C TYR A 359 -22.51 1.88 -3.82
N GLY A 360 -22.24 1.55 -2.55
CA GLY A 360 -23.02 0.57 -1.79
C GLY A 360 -24.48 0.98 -1.61
N ALA A 361 -24.71 2.23 -1.22
CA ALA A 361 -26.00 2.89 -1.31
C ALA A 361 -26.02 3.79 -2.54
N LEU A 362 -26.99 3.58 -3.42
CA LEU A 362 -27.28 4.48 -4.54
C LEU A 362 -28.40 5.43 -4.15
N SER A 363 -28.30 6.69 -4.58
CA SER A 363 -29.45 7.58 -4.62
C SER A 363 -30.50 7.07 -5.62
N ALA A 364 -31.74 7.53 -5.51
CA ALA A 364 -32.79 7.19 -6.46
C ALA A 364 -32.38 7.50 -7.91
N ASP A 365 -31.73 8.65 -8.13
CA ASP A 365 -31.23 9.07 -9.44
C ASP A 365 -30.12 8.16 -9.96
N GLN A 366 -29.18 7.74 -9.11
CA GLN A 366 -28.11 6.83 -9.50
C GLN A 366 -28.66 5.44 -9.85
N GLU A 367 -29.63 4.95 -9.08
CA GLU A 367 -30.29 3.67 -9.37
C GLU A 367 -31.09 3.75 -10.67
N ALA A 368 -31.87 4.81 -10.87
CA ALA A 368 -32.63 5.02 -12.11
C ALA A 368 -31.71 5.15 -13.33
N TYR A 369 -30.63 5.92 -13.20
CA TYR A 369 -29.58 6.05 -14.23
C TYR A 369 -28.98 4.70 -14.60
N PHE A 370 -28.63 3.89 -13.60
CA PHE A 370 -28.03 2.58 -13.86
C PHE A 370 -29.02 1.61 -14.51
N ARG A 371 -30.24 1.51 -13.98
CA ARG A 371 -31.29 0.61 -14.52
C ARG A 371 -31.64 0.95 -15.95
N THR A 372 -31.90 2.23 -16.23
CA THR A 372 -32.33 2.70 -17.56
C THR A 372 -31.25 2.43 -18.60
N ASN A 373 -29.98 2.70 -18.28
CA ASN A 373 -28.89 2.42 -19.19
C ASN A 373 -28.68 0.92 -19.40
N LEU A 374 -28.73 0.09 -18.35
CA LEU A 374 -28.63 -1.35 -18.55
C LEU A 374 -29.77 -1.89 -19.44
N GLU A 375 -31.00 -1.42 -19.25
CA GLU A 375 -32.14 -1.81 -20.09
C GLU A 375 -31.96 -1.36 -21.54
N ALA A 376 -31.52 -0.12 -21.77
CA ALA A 376 -31.26 0.40 -23.11
C ALA A 376 -30.13 -0.37 -23.81
N LEU A 377 -28.99 -0.55 -23.14
CA LEU A 377 -27.81 -1.21 -23.70
C LEU A 377 -28.03 -2.71 -23.96
N THR A 378 -28.90 -3.35 -23.17
CA THR A 378 -29.28 -4.74 -23.39
C THR A 378 -30.45 -4.91 -24.35
N GLY A 379 -31.14 -3.83 -24.72
CA GLY A 379 -32.41 -3.89 -25.45
C GLY A 379 -33.52 -4.57 -24.64
N GLY A 380 -33.43 -4.54 -23.31
CA GLY A 380 -34.32 -5.22 -22.38
C GLY A 380 -34.05 -6.73 -22.23
N ASP A 381 -33.12 -7.30 -22.97
CA ASP A 381 -32.78 -8.73 -22.88
C ASP A 381 -31.91 -9.03 -21.66
N ARG A 382 -32.52 -9.58 -20.62
CA ARG A 382 -31.84 -9.99 -19.38
C ARG A 382 -30.85 -11.15 -19.58
N LYS A 383 -30.88 -11.85 -20.72
CA LYS A 383 -29.95 -12.94 -21.05
C LYS A 383 -28.73 -12.45 -21.83
N ARG A 384 -28.76 -11.21 -22.33
CA ARG A 384 -27.62 -10.65 -23.04
C ARG A 384 -26.41 -10.57 -22.11
N PRO A 385 -25.23 -11.10 -22.50
CA PRO A 385 -24.06 -11.08 -21.63
C PRO A 385 -23.65 -9.65 -21.25
N LEU A 386 -23.46 -9.42 -19.96
CA LEU A 386 -22.89 -8.20 -19.40
C LEU A 386 -21.48 -8.50 -18.93
N VAL A 387 -20.53 -7.60 -19.16
CA VAL A 387 -19.22 -7.60 -18.50
C VAL A 387 -19.11 -6.33 -17.68
N VAL A 388 -19.11 -6.46 -16.36
CA VAL A 388 -19.04 -5.31 -15.44
C VAL A 388 -17.63 -5.20 -14.88
N PHE A 389 -17.01 -4.02 -15.00
CA PHE A 389 -15.63 -3.79 -14.58
C PHE A 389 -15.39 -2.34 -14.12
N CYS A 390 -14.18 -2.09 -13.65
CA CYS A 390 -13.68 -0.81 -13.13
C CYS A 390 -12.14 -0.90 -13.28
N GLN A 391 -11.39 -0.48 -12.27
CA GLN A 391 -9.97 -0.80 -12.05
C GLN A 391 -9.81 -2.02 -11.12
N PRO A 392 -8.61 -2.60 -10.94
CA PRO A 392 -8.33 -3.59 -9.89
C PRO A 392 -8.75 -3.12 -8.51
N ASP A 393 -9.06 -4.09 -7.65
CA ASP A 393 -9.47 -3.87 -6.26
C ASP A 393 -10.57 -2.82 -6.13
N CYS A 394 -11.55 -2.88 -7.03
CA CYS A 394 -12.67 -1.94 -7.07
C CYS A 394 -13.96 -2.63 -6.62
N TRP A 395 -14.35 -2.42 -5.36
CA TRP A 395 -15.65 -2.90 -4.85
C TRP A 395 -16.85 -2.28 -5.58
N MET A 396 -16.66 -1.17 -6.29
CA MET A 396 -17.74 -0.59 -7.09
C MET A 396 -18.16 -1.49 -8.26
N SER A 397 -17.23 -2.17 -8.93
CA SER A 397 -17.60 -3.15 -9.96
C SER A 397 -18.27 -4.38 -9.38
N TRP A 398 -17.82 -4.83 -8.20
CA TRP A 398 -18.48 -5.93 -7.48
C TRP A 398 -19.91 -5.58 -7.08
N ASN A 399 -20.12 -4.40 -6.49
CA ASN A 399 -21.45 -3.91 -6.12
C ASN A 399 -22.37 -3.79 -7.33
N ALA A 400 -21.89 -3.19 -8.42
CA ALA A 400 -22.65 -3.01 -9.65
C ALA A 400 -23.05 -4.35 -10.29
N ALA A 401 -22.11 -5.30 -10.36
CA ALA A 401 -22.37 -6.65 -10.86
C ALA A 401 -23.39 -7.40 -9.99
N LYS A 402 -23.24 -7.35 -8.66
CA LYS A 402 -24.19 -7.94 -7.72
C LYS A 402 -25.59 -7.33 -7.87
N ARG A 403 -25.66 -6.02 -8.12
CA ARG A 403 -26.91 -5.30 -8.34
C ARG A 403 -27.57 -5.73 -9.65
N ALA A 404 -26.80 -5.91 -10.73
CA ALA A 404 -27.31 -6.45 -11.99
C ALA A 404 -27.88 -7.88 -11.81
N VAL A 405 -27.18 -8.75 -11.07
CA VAL A 405 -27.68 -10.08 -10.71
C VAL A 405 -29.00 -9.98 -9.92
N ALA A 406 -29.05 -9.13 -8.89
CA ALA A 406 -30.26 -8.92 -8.09
C ALA A 406 -31.44 -8.35 -8.89
N TRP A 407 -31.17 -7.65 -10.00
CA TRP A 407 -32.17 -7.14 -10.94
C TRP A 407 -32.57 -8.14 -12.04
N GLY A 408 -32.08 -9.39 -11.96
CA GLY A 408 -32.51 -10.48 -12.83
C GLY A 408 -31.76 -10.61 -14.15
N TYR A 409 -30.62 -9.93 -14.33
CA TYR A 409 -29.71 -10.24 -15.43
C TYR A 409 -29.07 -11.61 -15.20
N GLN A 410 -29.11 -12.47 -16.22
CA GLN A 410 -28.79 -13.90 -16.10
C GLN A 410 -27.37 -14.24 -16.54
N ALA A 411 -26.75 -13.40 -17.36
CA ALA A 411 -25.41 -13.59 -17.92
C ALA A 411 -24.47 -12.46 -17.47
N VAL A 412 -24.36 -12.26 -16.16
CA VAL A 412 -23.45 -11.25 -15.59
C VAL A 412 -22.07 -11.85 -15.47
N ASN A 413 -21.10 -11.23 -16.13
CA ASN A 413 -19.68 -11.52 -16.01
C ASN A 413 -19.03 -10.36 -15.27
N TRP A 414 -18.39 -10.64 -14.15
CA TRP A 414 -17.65 -9.63 -13.41
C TRP A 414 -16.18 -9.74 -13.82
N PHE A 415 -15.64 -8.66 -14.42
CA PHE A 415 -14.24 -8.59 -14.81
C PHE A 415 -13.48 -7.71 -13.82
N PRO A 416 -12.71 -8.32 -12.91
CA PRO A 416 -12.34 -7.64 -11.70
C PRO A 416 -10.87 -7.23 -11.67
N ALA A 417 -10.10 -7.65 -12.68
CA ALA A 417 -8.78 -7.10 -12.99
C ALA A 417 -8.88 -5.75 -13.73
N GLY A 418 -10.06 -5.40 -14.25
CA GLY A 418 -10.36 -4.06 -14.73
C GLY A 418 -9.48 -3.58 -15.88
N THR A 419 -9.43 -2.26 -16.04
CA THR A 419 -8.66 -1.56 -17.08
C THR A 419 -7.17 -1.90 -17.07
N GLU A 420 -6.58 -2.10 -15.90
CA GLU A 420 -5.17 -2.40 -15.71
C GLU A 420 -4.86 -3.86 -16.05
N GLY A 421 -5.75 -4.80 -15.70
CA GLY A 421 -5.65 -6.19 -16.13
C GLY A 421 -5.78 -6.35 -17.64
N TRP A 422 -6.62 -5.52 -18.27
CA TRP A 422 -6.74 -5.46 -19.72
C TRP A 422 -5.45 -4.96 -20.39
N LYS A 423 -4.85 -3.88 -19.87
CA LYS A 423 -3.55 -3.38 -20.35
C LYS A 423 -2.42 -4.38 -20.11
N ALA A 424 -2.38 -5.02 -18.95
CA ALA A 424 -1.37 -6.02 -18.62
C ALA A 424 -1.43 -7.25 -19.56
N ALA A 425 -2.61 -7.56 -20.11
CA ALA A 425 -2.79 -8.57 -21.14
C ALA A 425 -2.36 -8.11 -22.56
N GLY A 426 -1.82 -6.90 -22.71
CA GLY A 426 -1.31 -6.38 -23.97
C GLY A 426 -2.36 -5.70 -24.85
N HIS A 427 -3.53 -5.36 -24.31
CA HIS A 427 -4.58 -4.65 -25.03
C HIS A 427 -4.55 -3.13 -24.76
N ASP A 428 -4.95 -2.34 -25.76
CA ASP A 428 -5.07 -0.89 -25.64
C ASP A 428 -6.37 -0.46 -24.96
N LEU A 429 -6.34 0.73 -24.35
CA LEU A 429 -7.53 1.44 -23.85
C LEU A 429 -7.87 2.60 -24.79
N VAL A 430 -9.15 2.97 -24.84
CA VAL A 430 -9.65 4.11 -25.61
C VAL A 430 -10.34 5.11 -24.68
N THR A 431 -10.43 6.36 -25.11
CA THR A 431 -11.22 7.37 -24.39
C THR A 431 -12.70 7.07 -24.54
N VAL A 432 -13.44 7.08 -23.44
CA VAL A 432 -14.89 6.84 -23.38
C VAL A 432 -15.57 7.96 -22.60
N ASP A 433 -16.63 8.52 -23.18
CA ASP A 433 -17.49 9.50 -22.51
C ASP A 433 -18.54 8.80 -21.64
N PRO A 434 -19.04 9.46 -20.56
CA PRO A 434 -20.07 8.88 -19.74
C PRO A 434 -21.38 8.76 -20.52
N GLU A 435 -22.12 7.66 -20.32
CA GLU A 435 -23.43 7.51 -20.93
C GLU A 435 -24.36 8.66 -20.50
N PRO A 436 -25.28 9.08 -21.38
CA PRO A 436 -26.20 10.14 -21.06
C PRO A 436 -27.12 9.71 -19.91
N ARG A 437 -27.39 10.65 -19.01
CA ARG A 437 -28.56 10.51 -18.14
C ARG A 437 -29.79 10.66 -19.03
N ALA A 438 -30.73 9.72 -18.95
CA ALA A 438 -32.01 9.88 -19.63
C ALA A 438 -32.60 11.25 -19.25
N ALA A 439 -33.05 12.01 -20.26
CA ALA A 439 -33.78 13.24 -20.00
C ALA A 439 -35.06 12.85 -19.27
N ASN A 440 -35.28 13.42 -18.09
CA ASN A 440 -36.53 13.28 -17.35
C ASN A 440 -37.71 13.82 -18.15
#